data_AF-A0A935KLW2-F1
#
_entry.id   AF-A0A935KLW2-F1
#
_cell.length_a   1.000
_cell.length_b   1.000
_cell.length_c   1.000
_cell.angle_alpha   90.00
_cell.angle_beta   90.00
_cell.angle_gamma   90.00
#
_symmetry.space_group_name_H-M   'P 1'
#
loop_
_entity.id
_entity.type
_entity.pdbx_description
1 polymer ?
#
loop_
_entity_poly.entity_id
_entity_poly.type
_entity_poly.pdbx_seq_one_letter_code
_entity_poly.pdbx_strand_id
1 'polypeptide(L)'
;MSRRFVLAPIVAATTLALVAATGCGAASDEVGIQEPGSLAAAVNDTDAAGELDAPTGLKCKKITGTVLLLPEPAGTCTISSKVPGPTYVGNPDPTGSPACFTVKVTGPLASTGYAGLTSEALQFGGTATPATLHEWPSPPFVPTRLVLTARATLADAKGSLQTRDTNIIDLATGTVTEQIIINGGDGAYAGASGAIVVLGNSIGKPAPIAGRLCVPKAP
;
A
#
# COMPACT_ATOMS: atom_id res chain seq x y z
N MET A 1 53.06 23.75 30.18
CA MET A 1 52.55 22.49 29.58
C MET A 1 51.16 22.26 30.17
N SER A 2 50.04 22.07 29.49
CA SER A 2 49.69 21.96 28.08
C SER A 2 48.24 22.46 27.90
N ARG A 3 47.88 22.79 26.65
CA ARG A 3 46.81 23.71 26.24
C ARG A 3 45.39 23.12 26.32
N ARG A 4 44.41 23.99 26.60
CA ARG A 4 42.98 23.79 26.30
C ARG A 4 42.79 23.74 24.78
N PHE A 5 42.06 22.74 24.28
CA PHE A 5 41.52 22.71 22.93
C PHE A 5 39.99 22.62 23.00
N VAL A 6 39.33 23.66 22.52
CA VAL A 6 37.93 23.69 22.10
C VAL A 6 37.90 23.18 20.66
N LEU A 7 37.07 22.19 20.36
CA LEU A 7 36.79 21.76 19.00
C LEU A 7 35.31 21.43 18.87
N ALA A 8 34.62 22.25 18.08
CA ALA A 8 33.33 21.93 17.47
C ALA A 8 33.53 20.97 16.29
N PRO A 9 32.49 20.21 15.88
CA PRO A 9 32.32 19.79 14.50
C PRO A 9 31.07 20.47 13.93
N ILE A 10 31.19 21.40 12.98
CA ILE A 10 31.41 21.18 11.54
C ILE A 10 30.19 20.51 10.89
N VAL A 11 29.43 21.37 10.21
CA VAL A 11 28.47 21.06 9.17
C VAL A 11 29.16 20.25 8.07
N ALA A 12 28.69 19.03 7.82
CA ALA A 12 28.97 18.31 6.59
C ALA A 12 27.64 18.13 5.85
N ALA A 13 27.37 19.07 4.95
CA ALA A 13 26.43 18.88 3.87
C ALA A 13 27.02 17.82 2.93
N THR A 14 26.42 16.64 2.89
CA THR A 14 26.74 15.64 1.87
C THR A 14 25.58 15.63 0.88
N THR A 15 25.83 16.26 -0.26
CA THR A 15 25.05 16.18 -1.49
C THR A 15 24.95 14.72 -1.90
N LEU A 16 23.77 14.11 -1.78
CA LEU A 16 23.53 12.81 -2.41
C LEU A 16 23.12 13.09 -3.86
N ALA A 17 24.01 12.72 -4.77
CA ALA A 17 23.82 12.86 -6.20
C ALA A 17 22.61 12.04 -6.66
N LEU A 18 21.71 12.71 -7.40
CA LEU A 18 20.59 12.10 -8.09
C LEU A 18 21.14 11.23 -9.23
N VAL A 19 21.10 9.91 -9.07
CA VAL A 19 21.34 8.99 -10.19
C VAL A 19 20.08 8.99 -11.04
N ALA A 20 20.13 9.68 -12.19
CA ALA A 20 19.14 9.53 -13.24
C ALA A 20 19.30 8.13 -13.85
N ALA A 21 18.43 7.20 -13.49
CA ALA A 21 18.33 5.91 -14.15
C ALA A 21 17.53 6.06 -15.44
N THR A 22 18.23 6.36 -16.53
CA THR A 22 17.81 6.02 -17.89
C THR A 22 17.92 4.50 -18.08
N GLY A 23 16.84 3.81 -18.47
CA GLY A 23 16.97 2.43 -18.94
C GLY A 23 15.70 1.60 -18.88
N CYS A 24 15.08 1.42 -20.04
CA CYS A 24 13.97 0.52 -20.31
C CYS A 24 14.41 -0.97 -20.22
N GLY A 25 13.59 -1.81 -19.57
CA GLY A 25 13.48 -3.25 -19.85
C GLY A 25 14.17 -4.21 -18.87
N ALA A 26 13.37 -4.83 -18.00
CA ALA A 26 13.26 -6.28 -17.79
C ALA A 26 12.36 -6.55 -16.58
N ALA A 27 11.32 -7.36 -16.77
CA ALA A 27 10.45 -7.83 -15.70
C ALA A 27 11.28 -8.59 -14.65
N SER A 28 11.28 -8.07 -13.42
CA SER A 28 11.76 -8.76 -12.22
C SER A 28 10.71 -8.53 -11.14
N ASP A 29 10.15 -9.62 -10.61
CA ASP A 29 9.23 -9.64 -9.46
C ASP A 29 9.95 -9.15 -8.19
N GLU A 30 10.16 -7.85 -8.07
CA GLU A 30 10.75 -7.22 -6.89
C GLU A 30 9.73 -6.26 -6.25
N VAL A 31 9.11 -6.71 -5.16
CA VAL A 31 8.36 -5.80 -4.27
C VAL A 31 9.38 -5.14 -3.33
N GLY A 32 10.08 -4.13 -3.85
CA GLY A 32 10.91 -3.25 -3.04
C GLY A 32 10.05 -2.38 -2.15
N ILE A 33 10.32 -2.35 -0.84
CA ILE A 33 9.74 -1.36 0.07
C ILE A 33 10.41 -0.01 -0.26
N GLN A 34 9.72 0.80 -1.04
CA GLN A 34 10.14 2.17 -1.34
C GLN A 34 9.88 3.08 -0.13
N GLU A 35 10.86 3.91 0.23
CA GLU A 35 10.73 4.85 1.35
C GLU A 35 9.50 5.76 1.15
N PRO A 36 8.79 6.15 2.22
CA PRO A 36 7.53 6.90 2.15
C PRO A 36 7.63 8.23 1.38
N GLY A 37 8.82 8.86 1.34
CA GLY A 37 9.09 10.05 0.53
C GLY A 37 9.14 9.79 -0.99
N SER A 38 9.51 8.58 -1.42
CA SER A 38 9.62 8.22 -2.83
C SER A 38 8.28 7.85 -3.48
N LEU A 39 7.34 7.31 -2.69
CA LEU A 39 5.97 7.02 -3.14
C LEU A 39 5.16 8.31 -3.33
N ALA A 40 5.34 9.32 -2.46
CA ALA A 40 4.76 10.64 -2.66
C ALA A 40 5.28 11.34 -3.92
N ALA A 41 6.56 11.13 -4.27
CA ALA A 41 7.16 11.65 -5.50
C ALA A 41 6.62 10.92 -6.76
N ALA A 42 6.41 9.59 -6.69
CA ALA A 42 5.83 8.82 -7.79
C ALA A 42 4.35 9.17 -8.09
N VAL A 43 3.65 9.83 -7.17
CA VAL A 43 2.27 10.36 -7.35
C VAL A 43 2.28 11.75 -8.02
N ASN A 44 3.44 12.38 -8.15
CA ASN A 44 3.61 13.77 -8.60
C ASN A 44 4.24 13.95 -9.98
N ASP A 45 4.52 12.87 -10.72
CA ASP A 45 5.18 12.93 -12.04
C ASP A 45 4.19 13.30 -13.17
N THR A 46 3.28 14.24 -12.92
CA THR A 46 2.33 14.73 -13.93
C THR A 46 3.03 15.55 -15.00
N ASP A 47 2.91 15.15 -16.26
CA ASP A 47 3.15 16.04 -17.38
C ASP A 47 2.09 17.16 -17.41
N ALA A 48 2.35 18.21 -18.19
CA ALA A 48 1.50 19.40 -18.29
C ALA A 48 0.08 19.11 -18.87
N ALA A 49 -0.23 17.86 -19.22
CA ALA A 49 -1.53 17.40 -19.70
C ALA A 49 -2.29 16.53 -18.67
N GLY A 50 -1.67 16.17 -17.54
CA GLY A 50 -2.27 15.31 -16.52
C GLY A 50 -2.30 13.82 -16.91
N GLU A 51 -1.51 13.41 -17.92
CA GLU A 51 -1.38 12.03 -18.39
C GLU A 51 0.07 11.58 -18.19
N LEU A 52 0.38 11.13 -16.97
CA LEU A 52 1.63 10.45 -16.60
C LEU A 52 1.96 9.34 -17.61
N ASP A 53 3.16 9.38 -18.20
CA ASP A 53 3.70 8.42 -19.17
C ASP A 53 3.29 6.98 -18.84
N ALA A 54 2.24 6.53 -19.53
CA ALA A 54 1.74 5.18 -19.37
C ALA A 54 2.65 4.23 -20.17
N PRO A 55 2.99 3.04 -19.64
CA PRO A 55 3.58 1.97 -20.46
C PRO A 55 2.79 1.84 -21.76
N THR A 56 3.48 1.67 -22.90
CA THR A 56 2.84 1.59 -24.22
C THR A 56 1.65 0.64 -24.18
N GLY A 57 0.45 1.14 -24.50
CA GLY A 57 -0.79 0.37 -24.45
C GLY A 57 -1.66 0.60 -23.20
N LEU A 58 -1.26 1.42 -22.23
CA LEU A 58 -2.08 1.78 -21.06
C LEU A 58 -2.53 3.26 -21.10
N LYS A 59 -3.65 3.59 -20.43
CA LYS A 59 -4.06 4.95 -20.04
C LYS A 59 -4.07 5.03 -18.52
N CYS A 60 -3.29 5.94 -17.97
CA CYS A 60 -3.17 6.13 -16.52
C CYS A 60 -3.95 7.36 -16.06
N LYS A 61 -4.65 7.24 -14.93
CA LYS A 61 -5.39 8.33 -14.31
C LYS A 61 -5.01 8.44 -12.85
N LYS A 62 -4.86 9.68 -12.38
CA LYS A 62 -4.73 9.98 -10.96
C LYS A 62 -6.03 9.62 -10.24
N ILE A 63 -5.89 8.96 -9.10
CA ILE A 63 -6.98 8.61 -8.20
C ILE A 63 -6.81 9.43 -6.93
N THR A 64 -7.87 10.13 -6.53
CA THR A 64 -7.96 10.85 -5.25
C THR A 64 -9.37 10.66 -4.70
N GLY A 65 -9.51 10.40 -3.40
CA GLY A 65 -10.82 10.12 -2.84
C GLY A 65 -10.76 9.74 -1.38
N THR A 66 -11.76 8.98 -0.94
CA THR A 66 -11.76 8.36 0.39
C THR A 66 -12.15 6.90 0.32
N VAL A 67 -11.65 6.11 1.26
CA VAL A 67 -12.03 4.72 1.50
C VAL A 67 -12.59 4.57 2.91
N LEU A 68 -13.63 3.77 3.06
CA LEU A 68 -14.23 3.37 4.32
C LEU A 68 -14.36 1.85 4.33
N LEU A 69 -13.85 1.22 5.39
CA LEU A 69 -14.07 -0.19 5.69
C LEU A 69 -15.07 -0.32 6.83
N LEU A 70 -16.06 -1.18 6.65
CA LEU A 70 -16.99 -1.59 7.70
C LEU A 70 -16.85 -3.08 7.94
N PRO A 71 -16.69 -3.52 9.20
CA PRO A 71 -16.57 -4.94 9.52
C PRO A 71 -17.71 -5.78 8.96
N GLU A 72 -17.38 -6.92 8.37
CA GLU A 72 -18.39 -7.93 8.03
C GLU A 72 -18.90 -8.62 9.33
N PRO A 73 -20.13 -9.16 9.33
CA PRO A 73 -20.63 -9.96 10.45
C PRO A 73 -19.69 -11.12 10.81
N ALA A 74 -19.61 -11.46 12.10
CA ALA A 74 -18.78 -12.57 12.56
C ALA A 74 -19.09 -13.87 11.81
N GLY A 75 -18.04 -14.61 11.40
CA GLY A 75 -18.17 -15.84 10.62
C GLY A 75 -18.41 -15.63 9.12
N THR A 76 -18.40 -14.39 8.64
CA THR A 76 -18.44 -14.08 7.20
C THR A 76 -17.11 -13.50 6.72
N CYS A 77 -16.72 -13.86 5.51
CA CYS A 77 -15.55 -13.30 4.85
C CYS A 77 -15.77 -13.39 3.33
N THR A 78 -16.60 -12.50 2.80
CA THR A 78 -17.10 -12.60 1.42
C THR A 78 -15.97 -12.58 0.39
N ILE A 79 -14.91 -11.80 0.68
CA ILE A 79 -13.72 -11.68 -0.17
C ILE A 79 -13.07 -13.03 -0.52
N SER A 80 -13.14 -14.03 0.36
CA SER A 80 -12.57 -15.36 0.14
C SER A 80 -13.17 -16.09 -1.06
N SER A 81 -14.43 -15.79 -1.39
CA SER A 81 -15.12 -16.31 -2.57
C SER A 81 -14.88 -15.51 -3.85
N LYS A 82 -14.34 -14.29 -3.73
CA LYS A 82 -14.18 -13.32 -4.84
C LYS A 82 -12.77 -13.27 -5.39
N VAL A 83 -11.78 -13.33 -4.51
CA VAL A 83 -10.37 -13.29 -4.88
C VAL A 83 -9.71 -14.58 -4.39
N PRO A 84 -9.39 -15.52 -5.31
CA PRO A 84 -8.59 -16.69 -4.97
C PRO A 84 -7.25 -16.24 -4.42
N GLY A 85 -6.77 -16.88 -3.37
CA GLY A 85 -5.59 -16.40 -2.69
C GLY A 85 -5.20 -17.23 -1.47
N PRO A 86 -4.18 -16.78 -0.74
CA PRO A 86 -3.69 -17.43 0.47
C PRO A 86 -4.74 -17.45 1.58
N THR A 87 -4.41 -18.11 2.68
CA THR A 87 -5.29 -18.23 3.85
C THR A 87 -5.71 -16.85 4.35
N TYR A 88 -6.99 -16.51 4.18
CA TYR A 88 -7.60 -15.36 4.83
C TYR A 88 -7.59 -15.57 6.34
N VAL A 89 -7.25 -14.53 7.09
CA VAL A 89 -7.24 -14.59 8.55
C VAL A 89 -8.70 -14.61 8.99
N GLY A 90 -9.18 -15.75 9.50
CA GLY A 90 -10.58 -15.92 9.91
C GLY A 90 -10.93 -15.31 11.28
N ASN A 91 -9.92 -14.83 12.01
CA ASN A 91 -10.03 -14.27 13.35
C ASN A 91 -9.54 -12.82 13.38
N PRO A 92 -9.94 -12.03 14.39
CA PRO A 92 -9.41 -10.68 14.55
C PRO A 92 -7.88 -10.67 14.56
N ASP A 93 -7.27 -9.59 14.06
CA ASP A 93 -5.83 -9.40 14.15
C ASP A 93 -5.37 -9.39 15.63
N PRO A 94 -4.05 -9.40 15.92
CA PRO A 94 -3.55 -9.37 17.31
C PRO A 94 -4.01 -8.14 18.13
N THR A 95 -4.57 -7.11 17.49
CA THR A 95 -5.15 -5.92 18.13
C THR A 95 -6.65 -6.05 18.41
N GLY A 96 -7.27 -7.17 18.02
CA GLY A 96 -8.72 -7.39 18.11
C GLY A 96 -9.52 -6.80 16.95
N SER A 97 -8.86 -6.33 15.89
CA SER A 97 -9.53 -5.72 14.73
C SER A 97 -10.14 -6.81 13.83
N PRO A 98 -11.35 -6.63 13.27
CA PRO A 98 -11.95 -7.57 12.33
C PRO A 98 -11.00 -7.89 11.16
N ALA A 99 -11.13 -9.07 10.58
CA ALA A 99 -10.26 -9.48 9.48
C ALA A 99 -10.92 -9.44 8.10
N CYS A 100 -12.23 -9.25 8.03
CA CYS A 100 -12.97 -9.14 6.77
C CYS A 100 -13.95 -7.96 6.82
N PHE A 101 -14.07 -7.25 5.69
CA PHE A 101 -14.70 -5.95 5.62
C PHE A 101 -15.47 -5.76 4.31
N THR A 102 -16.54 -4.98 4.39
CA THR A 102 -17.10 -4.30 3.22
C THR A 102 -16.33 -3.00 2.99
N VAL A 103 -16.10 -2.66 1.73
CA VAL A 103 -15.33 -1.49 1.30
C VAL A 103 -16.23 -0.53 0.53
N LYS A 104 -16.10 0.76 0.82
CA LYS A 104 -16.70 1.83 0.02
C LYS A 104 -15.63 2.85 -0.33
N VAL A 105 -15.48 3.13 -1.62
CA VAL A 105 -14.60 4.17 -2.16
C VAL A 105 -15.45 5.29 -2.74
N THR A 106 -15.04 6.55 -2.52
CA THR A 106 -15.63 7.73 -3.15
C THR A 106 -14.58 8.51 -3.93
N GLY A 107 -15.00 9.30 -4.92
CA GLY A 107 -14.11 10.02 -5.84
C GLY A 107 -14.21 9.48 -7.27
N PRO A 108 -13.20 9.72 -8.13
CA PRO A 108 -13.19 9.25 -9.52
C PRO A 108 -13.23 7.72 -9.67
N LEU A 109 -12.79 6.98 -8.63
CA LEU A 109 -12.91 5.52 -8.51
C LEU A 109 -14.01 5.15 -7.51
N ALA A 110 -15.19 5.74 -7.62
CA ALA A 110 -16.31 5.40 -6.75
C ALA A 110 -16.74 3.94 -6.99
N SER A 111 -16.58 3.10 -5.98
CA SER A 111 -16.81 1.66 -6.05
C SER A 111 -17.15 1.07 -4.69
N THR A 112 -17.70 -0.13 -4.67
CA THR A 112 -17.91 -0.90 -3.43
C THR A 112 -17.29 -2.28 -3.56
N GLY A 113 -17.03 -2.96 -2.45
CA GLY A 113 -16.58 -4.33 -2.52
C GLY A 113 -16.23 -4.91 -1.17
N TYR A 114 -15.20 -5.76 -1.15
CA TYR A 114 -14.82 -6.53 0.03
C TYR A 114 -13.31 -6.55 0.16
N ALA A 115 -12.83 -6.56 1.39
CA ALA A 115 -11.42 -6.73 1.73
C ALA A 115 -11.28 -7.76 2.84
N GLY A 116 -10.14 -8.44 2.87
CA GLY A 116 -9.81 -9.29 4.00
C GLY A 116 -8.31 -9.45 4.20
N LEU A 117 -7.92 -9.50 5.47
CA LEU A 117 -6.55 -9.75 5.88
C LEU A 117 -6.14 -11.16 5.47
N THR A 118 -4.91 -11.30 5.02
CA THR A 118 -4.32 -12.55 4.54
C THR A 118 -3.11 -12.92 5.38
N SER A 119 -2.74 -14.20 5.37
CA SER A 119 -1.44 -14.66 5.85
C SER A 119 -0.51 -14.89 4.66
N GLU A 120 0.19 -13.83 4.27
CA GLU A 120 1.17 -13.84 3.19
C GLU A 120 2.60 -13.83 3.74
N ALA A 121 3.50 -14.55 3.08
CA ALA A 121 4.90 -14.55 3.44
C ALA A 121 5.54 -13.20 3.12
N LEU A 122 6.27 -12.65 4.09
CA LEU A 122 7.10 -11.46 3.92
C LEU A 122 8.47 -11.88 3.40
N GLN A 123 8.97 -11.15 2.39
CA GLN A 123 10.25 -11.44 1.75
C GLN A 123 11.46 -11.24 2.71
N PHE A 124 11.27 -10.50 3.80
CA PHE A 124 12.30 -10.26 4.83
C PHE A 124 12.12 -11.22 6.02
N GLY A 125 12.83 -12.35 5.99
CA GLY A 125 12.96 -13.24 7.16
C GLY A 125 11.97 -14.41 7.23
N GLY A 126 11.17 -14.66 6.18
CA GLY A 126 10.34 -15.86 6.07
C GLY A 126 9.14 -15.91 7.04
N THR A 127 8.81 -14.80 7.68
CA THR A 127 7.61 -14.66 8.53
C THR A 127 6.37 -14.39 7.69
N ALA A 128 5.23 -14.94 8.09
CA ALA A 128 3.94 -14.61 7.48
C ALA A 128 3.22 -13.52 8.28
N THR A 129 2.39 -12.73 7.60
CA THR A 129 1.50 -11.76 8.26
C THR A 129 0.38 -12.46 9.05
N PRO A 130 -0.14 -11.84 10.13
CA PRO A 130 0.35 -10.64 10.81
C PRO A 130 1.77 -10.80 11.39
N ALA A 131 2.64 -9.80 11.21
CA ALA A 131 4.03 -9.85 11.69
C ALA A 131 4.41 -8.58 12.44
N THR A 132 5.14 -8.69 13.55
CA THR A 132 5.66 -7.54 14.30
C THR A 132 7.10 -7.21 13.92
N LEU A 133 7.41 -5.92 13.79
CA LEU A 133 8.77 -5.43 13.56
C LEU A 133 9.31 -4.74 14.82
N HIS A 134 10.62 -4.82 14.99
CA HIS A 134 11.38 -4.22 16.08
C HIS A 134 12.47 -3.33 15.47
N GLU A 135 12.55 -2.07 15.91
CA GLU A 135 13.59 -1.14 15.43
C GLU A 135 14.90 -1.23 16.21
N TRP A 136 14.89 -1.91 17.36
CA TRP A 136 16.04 -1.97 18.25
C TRP A 136 16.52 -3.41 18.47
N PRO A 137 17.81 -3.71 18.28
CA PRO A 137 18.34 -5.06 18.41
C PRO A 137 18.63 -5.48 19.85
N SER A 138 18.43 -4.61 20.85
CA SER A 138 18.72 -4.92 22.26
C SER A 138 17.45 -5.00 23.13
N PRO A 139 17.35 -5.97 24.06
CA PRO A 139 16.21 -6.11 24.96
C PRO A 139 15.89 -4.85 25.79
N PRO A 140 14.61 -4.63 26.14
CA PRO A 140 13.46 -5.46 25.77
C PRO A 140 13.03 -5.25 24.31
N PHE A 141 12.75 -6.35 23.60
CA PHE A 141 12.20 -6.30 22.25
C PHE A 141 10.73 -5.87 22.36
N VAL A 142 10.48 -4.57 22.25
CA VAL A 142 9.13 -4.02 22.20
C VAL A 142 8.74 -3.86 20.74
N PRO A 143 7.68 -4.54 20.27
CA PRO A 143 7.16 -4.33 18.92
C PRO A 143 6.85 -2.86 18.67
N THR A 144 7.43 -2.28 17.61
CA THR A 144 7.16 -0.90 17.23
C THR A 144 6.20 -0.82 16.06
N ARG A 145 6.14 -1.86 15.21
CA ARG A 145 5.21 -1.92 14.08
C ARG A 145 4.53 -3.27 13.95
N LEU A 146 3.32 -3.25 13.41
CA LEU A 146 2.59 -4.42 12.95
C LEU A 146 2.42 -4.32 11.43
N VAL A 147 2.80 -5.38 10.73
CA VAL A 147 2.63 -5.54 9.29
C VAL A 147 1.48 -6.50 9.04
N LEU A 148 0.51 -6.06 8.26
CA LEU A 148 -0.62 -6.86 7.80
C LEU A 148 -0.64 -6.85 6.27
N THR A 149 -1.09 -7.95 5.68
CA THR A 149 -1.40 -8.00 4.25
C THR A 149 -2.90 -8.19 4.09
N ALA A 150 -3.44 -7.70 2.99
CA ALA A 150 -4.83 -7.91 2.66
C ALA A 150 -5.00 -8.10 1.15
N ARG A 151 -6.19 -8.55 0.79
CA ARG A 151 -6.68 -8.53 -0.59
C ARG A 151 -8.03 -7.86 -0.59
N ALA A 152 -8.28 -7.06 -1.60
CA ALA A 152 -9.61 -6.51 -1.82
C ALA A 152 -10.07 -6.67 -3.27
N THR A 153 -11.38 -6.65 -3.43
CA THR A 153 -12.04 -6.43 -4.71
C THR A 153 -12.90 -5.19 -4.62
N LEU A 154 -12.89 -4.37 -5.67
CA LEU A 154 -13.70 -3.16 -5.80
C LEU A 154 -14.47 -3.24 -7.11
N ALA A 155 -15.79 -3.12 -7.07
CA ALA A 155 -16.65 -3.23 -8.24
C ALA A 155 -17.47 -1.97 -8.46
N ASP A 156 -17.70 -1.67 -9.74
CA ASP A 156 -18.66 -0.67 -10.22
C ASP A 156 -19.36 -1.20 -11.50
N ALA A 157 -20.09 -0.33 -12.19
CA ALA A 157 -20.80 -0.70 -13.42
C ALA A 157 -19.89 -1.09 -14.60
N LYS A 158 -18.59 -0.81 -14.53
CA LYS A 158 -17.60 -1.07 -15.59
C LYS A 158 -16.84 -2.38 -15.40
N GLY A 159 -16.86 -2.94 -14.19
CA GLY A 159 -16.20 -4.19 -13.83
C GLY A 159 -15.73 -4.21 -12.39
N SER A 160 -14.83 -5.15 -12.08
CA SER A 160 -14.17 -5.29 -10.80
C SER A 160 -12.65 -5.09 -10.92
N LEU A 161 -12.06 -4.49 -9.89
CA LEU A 161 -10.62 -4.42 -9.64
C LEU A 161 -10.26 -5.43 -8.56
N GLN A 162 -9.04 -5.93 -8.63
CA GLN A 162 -8.43 -6.76 -7.61
C GLN A 162 -7.14 -6.11 -7.12
N THR A 163 -6.88 -6.27 -5.83
CA THR A 163 -5.77 -5.59 -5.15
C THR A 163 -5.03 -6.53 -4.20
N ARG A 164 -3.78 -6.16 -3.93
CA ARG A 164 -2.92 -6.72 -2.89
C ARG A 164 -2.39 -5.58 -2.05
N ASP A 165 -2.60 -5.69 -0.75
CA ASP A 165 -2.45 -4.56 0.15
C ASP A 165 -1.42 -4.89 1.21
N THR A 166 -0.62 -3.91 1.58
CA THR A 166 0.31 -3.98 2.71
C THR A 166 0.03 -2.82 3.64
N ASN A 167 -0.27 -3.16 4.89
CA ASN A 167 -0.60 -2.24 5.96
C ASN A 167 0.54 -2.23 6.98
N ILE A 168 0.97 -1.05 7.37
CA ILE A 168 1.91 -0.84 8.46
C ILE A 168 1.22 0.01 9.52
N ILE A 169 1.12 -0.56 10.72
CA ILE A 169 0.59 0.11 11.90
C ILE A 169 1.76 0.40 12.83
N ASP A 170 1.97 1.67 13.14
CA ASP A 170 2.87 2.09 14.21
C ASP A 170 2.18 1.84 15.55
N LEU A 171 2.74 0.94 16.36
CA LEU A 171 2.12 0.49 17.62
C LEU A 171 2.24 1.52 18.75
N ALA A 172 3.16 2.49 18.63
CA ALA A 172 3.33 3.55 19.62
C ALA A 172 2.31 4.69 19.41
N THR A 173 2.03 5.03 18.15
CA THR A 173 1.19 6.17 17.77
C THR A 173 -0.19 5.76 17.26
N GLY A 174 -0.38 4.50 16.88
CA GLY A 174 -1.58 4.02 16.20
C GLY A 174 -1.71 4.52 14.75
N THR A 175 -0.64 5.10 14.20
CA THR A 175 -0.64 5.60 12.82
C THR A 175 -0.68 4.43 11.85
N VAL A 176 -1.58 4.50 10.88
CA VAL A 176 -1.76 3.47 9.85
C VAL A 176 -1.38 4.06 8.50
N THR A 177 -0.54 3.33 7.76
CA THR A 177 -0.29 3.58 6.35
C THR A 177 -0.56 2.29 5.58
N GLU A 178 -1.30 2.40 4.49
CA GLU A 178 -1.60 1.27 3.62
C GLU A 178 -1.10 1.57 2.21
N GLN A 179 -0.41 0.60 1.62
CA GLN A 179 -0.07 0.58 0.22
C GLN A 179 -0.88 -0.52 -0.48
N ILE A 180 -1.67 -0.10 -1.46
CA ILE A 180 -2.56 -0.94 -2.26
C ILE A 180 -1.95 -1.06 -3.65
N ILE A 181 -1.69 -2.28 -4.09
CA ILE A 181 -1.26 -2.57 -5.46
C ILE A 181 -2.45 -3.13 -6.23
N ILE A 182 -2.80 -2.46 -7.33
CA ILE A 182 -3.81 -2.96 -8.26
C ILE A 182 -3.13 -4.01 -9.14
N ASN A 183 -3.60 -5.25 -9.05
CA ASN A 183 -2.96 -6.40 -9.69
C ASN A 183 -3.88 -7.13 -10.68
N GLY A 184 -4.99 -6.52 -11.06
CA GLY A 184 -5.89 -7.03 -12.09
C GLY A 184 -7.32 -6.53 -11.96
N GLY A 185 -8.19 -7.12 -12.77
CA GLY A 185 -9.60 -6.80 -12.82
C GLY A 185 -10.31 -7.49 -13.99
N ASP A 186 -11.59 -7.20 -14.14
CA ASP A 186 -12.44 -7.64 -15.24
C ASP A 186 -13.14 -6.46 -15.93
N GLY A 187 -13.86 -6.73 -17.02
CA GLY A 187 -14.57 -5.68 -17.77
C GLY A 187 -13.62 -4.60 -18.28
N ALA A 188 -13.93 -3.33 -18.01
CA ALA A 188 -13.07 -2.19 -18.37
C ALA A 188 -11.76 -2.12 -17.54
N TYR A 189 -11.64 -2.95 -16.50
CA TYR A 189 -10.46 -3.07 -15.64
C TYR A 189 -9.63 -4.32 -15.95
N ALA A 190 -9.95 -5.06 -17.02
CA ALA A 190 -9.11 -6.15 -17.48
C ALA A 190 -7.69 -5.64 -17.77
N GLY A 191 -6.67 -6.23 -17.14
CA GLY A 191 -5.28 -5.78 -17.26
C GLY A 191 -4.96 -4.48 -16.50
N ALA A 192 -5.83 -4.05 -15.58
CA ALA A 192 -5.58 -2.90 -14.73
C ALA A 192 -4.34 -3.08 -13.85
N SER A 193 -3.61 -2.00 -13.65
CA SER A 193 -2.44 -1.92 -12.76
C SER A 193 -2.37 -0.55 -12.10
N GLY A 194 -1.54 -0.43 -11.07
CA GLY A 194 -1.32 0.85 -10.39
C GLY A 194 -1.08 0.68 -8.89
N ALA A 195 -1.00 1.80 -8.20
CA ALA A 195 -0.79 1.84 -6.77
C ALA A 195 -1.60 2.98 -6.14
N ILE A 196 -2.13 2.72 -4.95
CA ILE A 196 -2.88 3.66 -4.13
C ILE A 196 -2.30 3.63 -2.72
N VAL A 197 -2.19 4.79 -2.08
CA VAL A 197 -1.86 4.90 -0.66
C VAL A 197 -3.11 5.34 0.09
N VAL A 198 -3.40 4.67 1.20
CA VAL A 198 -4.40 5.12 2.19
C VAL A 198 -3.67 5.78 3.34
N LEU A 199 -4.09 6.99 3.68
CA LEU A 199 -3.47 7.79 4.73
C LEU A 199 -4.36 7.77 5.97
N GLY A 200 -3.97 6.95 6.96
CA GLY A 200 -4.67 6.80 8.23
C GLY A 200 -5.63 5.62 8.28
N ASN A 201 -6.26 5.44 9.45
CA ASN A 201 -7.16 4.32 9.71
C ASN A 201 -8.53 4.52 9.03
N SER A 202 -8.87 3.61 8.13
CA SER A 202 -10.07 3.57 7.31
C SER A 202 -11.19 2.67 7.86
N ILE A 203 -10.99 2.02 9.02
CA ILE A 203 -12.00 1.17 9.68
C ILE A 203 -12.98 2.05 10.45
N GLY A 204 -14.27 1.96 10.12
CA GLY A 204 -15.36 2.68 10.79
C GLY A 204 -15.42 4.18 10.51
N LYS A 205 -14.43 4.75 9.80
CA LYS A 205 -14.39 6.14 9.38
C LYS A 205 -13.70 6.30 8.01
N PRO A 206 -14.05 7.29 7.19
CA PRO A 206 -13.38 7.51 5.92
C PRO A 206 -11.92 7.94 6.12
N ALA A 207 -11.01 7.38 5.33
CA ALA A 207 -9.63 7.82 5.22
C ALA A 207 -9.31 8.28 3.78
N PRO A 208 -8.49 9.32 3.60
CA PRO A 208 -8.10 9.79 2.28
C PRO A 208 -7.23 8.77 1.53
N ILE A 209 -7.44 8.69 0.22
CA ILE A 209 -6.64 7.89 -0.71
C ILE A 209 -6.04 8.77 -1.82
N ALA A 210 -4.84 8.41 -2.26
CA ALA A 210 -4.18 9.03 -3.40
C ALA A 210 -3.36 7.99 -4.17
N GLY A 211 -3.34 8.07 -5.50
CA GLY A 211 -2.58 7.14 -6.31
C GLY A 211 -2.84 7.25 -7.80
N ARG A 212 -2.63 6.13 -8.49
CA ARG A 212 -2.75 5.98 -9.95
C ARG A 212 -3.41 4.65 -10.28
N LEU A 213 -4.33 4.69 -11.24
CA LEU A 213 -4.90 3.52 -11.92
C LEU A 213 -4.56 3.61 -13.40
N CYS A 214 -3.98 2.54 -13.95
CA CYS A 214 -3.70 2.37 -15.35
C CYS A 214 -4.57 1.23 -15.90
N VAL A 215 -5.25 1.47 -17.01
CA VAL A 215 -6.05 0.45 -17.71
C VAL A 215 -5.59 0.35 -19.16
N PRO A 216 -5.74 -0.81 -19.83
CA PRO A 216 -5.44 -0.92 -21.24
C PRO A 216 -6.19 0.12 -22.08
N LYS A 217 -5.48 0.69 -23.05
CA LYS A 217 -6.08 1.43 -24.16
C LYS A 217 -6.99 0.43 -24.87
N ALA A 218 -8.29 0.74 -24.97
CA ALA A 218 -9.17 -0.04 -25.82
C ALA A 218 -8.54 -0.13 -27.23
N PRO A 219 -8.62 -1.29 -27.91
CA PRO A 219 -8.10 -1.45 -29.26
C PRO A 219 -8.71 -0.44 -30.24
#